data_AF-A0A914Q9C2-F1
#
_entry.id   AF-A0A914Q9C2-F1
#
_cell.length_a   1.000
_cell.length_b   1.000
_cell.length_c   1.000
_cell.angle_alpha   90.00
_cell.angle_beta   90.00
_cell.angle_gamma   90.00
#
_symmetry.space_group_name_H-M   'P 1'
#
loop_
_entity.id
_entity.type
_entity.pdbx_description
1 polymer ?
#
loop_
_entity_poly.entity_id
_entity_poly.type
_entity_poly.pdbx_seq_one_letter_code
_entity_poly.pdbx_strand_id
1 'polypeptide(L)'
;MGNSESAPIPGGGSEGYHVLRVQENSPGQAAGLEPFFDYIVAIGEVRLDKDDDTLKQLLRQSVEKPLELTVYNSKTQTVRQTQIIPSEHWGGQGLLGVSIRFCSFEGANQNVWHIIDVKPNSPASFAGLQSNSDYVLGAESVLNQADDLIALVQANLN
;
A
#
# COMPACT_ATOMS: atom_id res chain seq x y z
N MET A 1 4.48 5.76 -28.10
CA MET A 1 5.28 4.52 -28.07
C MET A 1 5.88 4.40 -26.68
N GLY A 2 5.73 3.24 -26.04
CA GLY A 2 6.27 2.96 -24.70
C GLY A 2 5.19 2.69 -23.64
N ASN A 3 4.27 1.76 -23.90
CA ASN A 3 3.52 1.14 -22.82
C ASN A 3 4.43 0.02 -22.29
N SER A 4 5.24 0.32 -21.28
CA SER A 4 6.00 -0.69 -20.55
C SER A 4 4.97 -1.66 -19.97
N GLU A 5 4.86 -2.84 -20.58
CA GLU A 5 4.01 -3.92 -20.07
C GLU A 5 4.45 -4.24 -18.66
N SER A 6 3.60 -3.92 -17.68
CA SER A 6 3.78 -4.36 -16.30
C SER A 6 3.96 -5.88 -16.32
N ALA A 7 4.91 -6.38 -15.54
CA ALA A 7 5.12 -7.82 -15.42
C ALA A 7 3.77 -8.51 -15.10
N PRO A 8 3.42 -9.61 -15.79
CA PRO A 8 2.10 -10.21 -15.67
C PRO A 8 1.85 -10.66 -14.24
N ILE A 9 0.71 -10.28 -13.69
CA ILE A 9 0.30 -10.68 -12.34
C ILE A 9 -0.15 -12.14 -12.41
N PRO A 10 0.45 -13.05 -11.61
CA PRO A 10 0.00 -14.44 -11.56
C PRO A 10 -1.50 -14.49 -11.26
N GLY A 11 -2.28 -15.22 -12.08
CA GLY A 11 -3.74 -15.29 -11.94
C GLY A 11 -4.54 -14.10 -12.47
N GLY A 12 -3.88 -13.02 -12.92
CA GLY A 12 -4.54 -11.82 -13.46
C GLY A 12 -5.21 -10.94 -12.41
N GLY A 13 -6.09 -10.05 -12.87
CA GLY A 13 -6.78 -9.07 -12.04
C GLY A 13 -5.93 -7.86 -11.64
N SER A 14 -6.59 -6.84 -11.11
CA SER A 14 -5.97 -5.60 -10.62
C SER A 14 -6.10 -5.43 -9.11
N GLU A 15 -6.51 -6.48 -8.38
CA GLU A 15 -6.86 -6.44 -6.96
C GLU A 15 -5.76 -7.01 -6.07
N GLY A 16 -5.67 -6.52 -4.83
CA GLY A 16 -4.78 -7.09 -3.82
C GLY A 16 -4.87 -6.35 -2.49
N TYR A 17 -4.03 -6.75 -1.55
CA TYR A 17 -3.93 -6.08 -0.26
C TYR A 17 -2.89 -4.96 -0.31
N HIS A 18 -3.37 -3.72 -0.37
CA HIS A 18 -2.57 -2.51 -0.33
C HIS A 18 -1.90 -2.33 1.03
N VAL A 19 -0.57 -2.21 1.04
CA VAL A 19 0.22 -1.98 2.25
C VAL A 19 0.12 -0.50 2.63
N LEU A 20 -0.54 -0.20 3.75
CA LEU A 20 -0.73 1.17 4.24
C LEU A 20 0.35 1.59 5.24
N ARG A 21 0.81 0.63 6.06
CA ARG A 21 1.81 0.87 7.10
C ARG A 21 2.64 -0.38 7.29
N VAL A 22 3.92 -0.18 7.59
CA VAL A 22 4.85 -1.24 8.00
C VAL A 22 5.51 -0.77 9.30
N GLN A 23 5.47 -1.61 10.34
CA GLN A 23 6.09 -1.32 11.63
C GLN A 23 7.60 -1.57 11.58
N GLU A 24 8.37 -0.79 12.33
CA GLU A 24 9.81 -1.02 12.48
C GLU A 24 10.09 -2.37 13.14
N ASN A 25 11.17 -3.03 12.71
CA ASN A 25 11.61 -4.36 13.14
C ASN A 25 10.57 -5.48 12.91
N SER A 26 9.55 -5.23 12.09
CA SER A 26 8.53 -6.22 11.78
C SER A 26 8.96 -7.18 10.67
N PRO A 27 8.34 -8.37 10.58
CA PRO A 27 8.54 -9.26 9.44
C PRO A 27 8.21 -8.61 8.08
N GLY A 28 7.21 -7.71 8.05
CA GLY A 28 6.90 -6.93 6.85
C GLY A 28 8.05 -6.02 6.43
N GLN A 29 8.73 -5.37 7.39
CA GLN A 29 9.91 -4.54 7.09
C GLN A 29 11.08 -5.40 6.62
N ALA A 30 11.32 -6.54 7.27
CA ALA A 30 12.38 -7.47 6.89
C ALA A 30 12.17 -8.05 5.48
N ALA A 31 10.92 -8.26 5.07
CA ALA A 31 10.55 -8.67 3.72
C ALA A 31 10.62 -7.52 2.68
N GLY A 32 10.96 -6.30 3.10
CA GLY A 32 11.06 -5.14 2.22
C GLY A 32 9.73 -4.66 1.68
N LEU A 33 8.64 -4.78 2.45
CA LEU A 33 7.35 -4.18 2.10
C LEU A 33 7.42 -2.66 2.23
N GLU A 34 6.97 -1.96 1.20
CA GLU A 34 6.92 -0.52 1.11
C GLU A 34 5.48 -0.03 1.30
N PRO A 35 5.21 0.79 2.35
CA PRO A 35 3.89 1.37 2.51
C PRO A 35 3.54 2.26 1.31
N PHE A 36 2.25 2.42 1.05
CA PHE A 36 1.64 3.16 -0.06
C PHE A 36 1.85 2.60 -1.46
N PHE A 37 3.00 1.97 -1.75
CA PHE A 37 3.31 1.51 -3.10
C PHE A 37 3.07 0.02 -3.30
N ASP A 38 3.23 -0.79 -2.25
CA ASP A 38 3.10 -2.23 -2.40
C ASP A 38 1.67 -2.74 -2.27
N TYR A 39 1.35 -3.71 -3.11
CA TYR A 39 0.13 -4.50 -3.09
C TYR A 39 0.52 -5.97 -3.02
N ILE A 40 0.11 -6.66 -1.97
CA ILE A 40 0.28 -8.12 -1.86
C ILE A 40 -0.80 -8.75 -2.72
N VAL A 41 -0.38 -9.34 -3.85
CA VAL A 41 -1.29 -9.90 -4.85
C VAL A 41 -1.39 -11.42 -4.77
N ALA A 42 -0.37 -12.11 -4.26
CA ALA A 42 -0.43 -13.54 -4.04
C ALA A 42 0.44 -13.97 -2.84
N ILE A 43 0.12 -15.14 -2.29
CA ILE A 43 0.86 -15.81 -1.22
C ILE A 43 1.05 -17.28 -1.60
N GLY A 44 2.30 -17.68 -1.87
CA GLY A 44 2.61 -18.89 -2.61
C GLY A 44 1.88 -18.91 -3.96
N GLU A 45 1.20 -20.02 -4.26
CA GLU A 45 0.40 -20.20 -5.47
C GLU A 45 -1.01 -19.58 -5.38
N VAL A 46 -1.39 -19.01 -4.22
CA VAL A 46 -2.75 -18.51 -3.99
C VAL A 46 -2.86 -17.04 -4.35
N ARG A 47 -3.67 -16.75 -5.37
CA ARG A 47 -4.05 -15.39 -5.74
C ARG A 47 -4.96 -14.77 -4.68
N LEU A 48 -4.66 -13.54 -4.28
CA LEU A 48 -5.43 -12.73 -3.33
C LEU A 48 -6.33 -11.73 -4.08
N ASP A 49 -7.33 -12.23 -4.77
CA ASP A 49 -8.28 -11.45 -5.60
C ASP A 49 -9.61 -11.14 -4.90
N LYS A 50 -9.73 -11.48 -3.60
CA LYS A 50 -10.94 -11.28 -2.79
C LYS A 50 -10.62 -10.69 -1.42
N ASP A 51 -11.54 -9.86 -0.92
CA ASP A 51 -11.54 -9.40 0.47
C ASP A 51 -12.14 -10.49 1.37
N ASP A 52 -11.29 -11.43 1.79
CA ASP A 52 -11.66 -12.55 2.64
C ASP A 52 -10.54 -12.90 3.63
N ASP A 53 -10.74 -13.95 4.42
CA ASP A 53 -9.77 -14.35 5.44
C ASP A 53 -8.62 -15.22 4.90
N THR A 54 -8.50 -15.44 3.58
CA THR A 54 -7.50 -16.34 2.98
C THR A 54 -6.08 -15.96 3.39
N LEU A 55 -5.70 -14.68 3.23
CA LEU A 55 -4.38 -14.20 3.64
C LEU A 55 -4.14 -14.45 5.13
N LYS A 56 -5.11 -14.13 5.98
CA LYS A 56 -4.99 -14.31 7.45
C LYS A 56 -4.84 -15.78 7.82
N GLN A 57 -5.58 -16.68 7.16
CA GLN A 57 -5.53 -18.12 7.41
C GLN A 57 -4.17 -18.70 7.01
N LEU A 58 -3.65 -18.36 5.82
CA LEU A 58 -2.36 -18.85 5.32
C LEU A 58 -1.19 -18.37 6.20
N LEU A 59 -1.24 -17.13 6.67
CA LEU A 59 -0.25 -16.61 7.63
C LEU A 59 -0.30 -17.36 8.96
N ARG A 60 -1.50 -17.64 9.50
CA ARG A 60 -1.68 -18.40 10.76
C ARG A 60 -1.25 -19.86 10.65
N GLN A 61 -1.37 -20.47 9.46
CA GLN A 61 -0.93 -21.84 9.22
C GLN A 61 0.60 -21.95 9.07
N SER A 62 1.26 -20.82 8.82
CA SER A 62 2.69 -20.75 8.48
C SER A 62 3.46 -19.85 9.44
N VAL A 63 3.00 -19.72 10.68
CA VAL A 63 3.73 -19.00 11.74
C VAL A 63 5.10 -19.65 11.94
N GLU A 64 6.13 -18.81 12.05
CA GLU A 64 7.56 -19.17 12.10
C GLU A 64 8.06 -19.98 10.88
N LYS A 65 7.33 -19.96 9.76
CA LYS A 65 7.74 -20.64 8.52
C LYS A 65 7.86 -19.63 7.37
N PRO A 66 8.83 -19.83 6.48
CA PRO A 66 8.97 -18.97 5.31
C PRO A 66 7.82 -19.17 4.34
N LEU A 67 7.28 -18.05 3.86
CA LEU A 67 6.27 -17.95 2.82
C LEU A 67 6.76 -17.01 1.73
N GLU A 68 6.40 -17.30 0.49
CA GLU A 68 6.64 -16.40 -0.63
C GLU A 68 5.42 -15.49 -0.82
N LEU A 69 5.66 -14.19 -0.90
CA LEU A 69 4.67 -13.20 -1.31
C LEU A 69 5.01 -12.75 -2.73
N THR A 70 3.97 -12.61 -3.55
CA THR A 70 4.05 -11.85 -4.80
C THR A 70 3.50 -10.45 -4.54
N VAL A 71 4.30 -9.44 -4.84
CA VAL A 71 4.03 -8.03 -4.54
C VAL A 71 4.11 -7.22 -5.83
N TYR A 72 3.04 -6.49 -6.12
CA TYR A 72 3.03 -5.45 -7.14
C TYR A 72 3.39 -4.11 -6.50
N ASN A 73 4.36 -3.40 -7.07
CA ASN A 73 4.72 -2.05 -6.63
C ASN A 73 4.17 -1.03 -7.63
N SER A 74 3.27 -0.16 -7.17
CA SER A 74 2.61 0.83 -8.02
C SER A 74 3.57 1.90 -8.54
N LYS A 75 4.56 2.31 -7.73
CA LYS A 75 5.57 3.31 -8.11
C LYS A 75 6.44 2.85 -9.27
N THR A 76 6.95 1.62 -9.23
CA THR A 76 7.82 1.07 -10.29
C THR A 76 7.04 0.31 -11.37
N GLN A 77 5.76 0.00 -11.13
CA GLN A 77 4.90 -0.82 -12.00
C GLN A 77 5.47 -2.22 -12.26
N THR A 78 6.18 -2.77 -11.28
CA THR A 78 6.81 -4.10 -11.37
C THR A 78 6.23 -5.06 -10.35
N VAL A 79 6.18 -6.34 -10.71
CA VAL A 79 5.89 -7.44 -9.79
C VAL A 79 7.19 -8.05 -9.30
N ARG A 80 7.30 -8.30 -8.00
CA ARG A 80 8.43 -9.00 -7.39
C ARG A 80 7.97 -10.08 -6.43
N GLN A 81 8.79 -11.10 -6.25
CA GLN A 81 8.63 -12.07 -5.18
C GLN A 81 9.51 -11.65 -3.99
N THR A 82 8.97 -11.81 -2.79
CA THR A 82 9.73 -11.62 -1.55
C THR A 82 9.36 -12.70 -0.54
N GLN A 83 10.31 -13.06 0.31
CA GLN A 83 10.10 -14.04 1.37
C GLN A 83 9.70 -13.34 2.66
N ILE A 84 8.65 -13.83 3.31
CA ILE A 84 8.18 -13.35 4.60
C ILE A 84 8.10 -14.50 5.59
N ILE A 85 8.44 -14.24 6.85
CA ILE A 85 8.33 -15.21 7.94
C ILE A 85 7.36 -14.61 8.96
N PRO A 86 6.07 -15.01 8.97
CA PRO A 86 5.12 -14.52 9.95
C PRO A 86 5.58 -14.93 11.35
N SER A 87 5.56 -14.01 12.30
CA SER A 87 6.05 -14.28 13.65
C SER A 87 5.18 -13.66 14.74
N GLU A 88 5.09 -14.35 15.87
CA GLU A 88 4.47 -13.83 17.10
C GLU A 88 5.50 -13.23 18.07
N HIS A 89 6.80 -13.37 17.77
CA HIS A 89 7.89 -13.12 18.71
C HIS A 89 8.71 -11.85 18.44
N TRP A 90 8.37 -11.08 17.40
CA TRP A 90 9.08 -9.85 17.04
C TRP A 90 8.71 -8.63 17.92
N GLY A 91 7.77 -8.78 18.85
CA GLY A 91 7.46 -7.80 19.90
C GLY A 91 6.43 -6.73 19.56
N GLY A 92 5.88 -6.72 18.34
CA GLY A 92 4.80 -5.82 17.94
C GLY A 92 3.45 -6.51 17.73
N GLN A 93 2.51 -5.80 17.10
CA GLN A 93 1.15 -6.30 16.89
C GLN A 93 0.99 -7.06 15.56
N GLY A 94 0.45 -8.27 15.66
CA GLY A 94 0.13 -9.12 14.50
C GLY A 94 1.33 -9.89 13.96
N LEU A 95 1.08 -10.78 12.99
CA LEU A 95 2.11 -11.70 12.49
C LEU A 95 3.15 -11.05 11.58
N LEU A 96 2.78 -9.93 10.94
CA LEU A 96 3.62 -9.27 9.94
C LEU A 96 4.01 -7.84 10.32
N GLY A 97 3.31 -7.22 11.28
CA GLY A 97 3.47 -5.80 11.61
C GLY A 97 3.07 -4.85 10.47
N VAL A 98 2.13 -5.25 9.61
CA VAL A 98 1.61 -4.41 8.51
C VAL A 98 0.14 -4.07 8.70
N SER A 99 -0.24 -2.88 8.25
CA SER A 99 -1.65 -2.51 8.03
C SER A 99 -1.94 -2.62 6.55
N ILE A 100 -3.04 -3.30 6.21
CA ILE A 100 -3.43 -3.57 4.83
C ILE A 100 -4.90 -3.24 4.58
N ARG A 101 -5.22 -2.95 3.33
CA ARG A 101 -6.60 -2.79 2.85
C ARG A 101 -6.76 -3.50 1.52
N PHE A 102 -7.84 -4.26 1.35
CA PHE A 102 -8.15 -4.82 0.04
C PHE A 102 -8.65 -3.71 -0.90
N CYS A 103 -7.98 -3.52 -2.04
CA CYS A 103 -8.45 -2.63 -3.10
C CYS A 103 -7.80 -2.97 -4.45
N SER A 104 -8.31 -2.34 -5.52
CA SER A 104 -7.64 -2.38 -6.81
C SER A 104 -6.43 -1.43 -6.81
N PHE A 105 -5.35 -1.83 -7.50
CA PHE A 105 -4.23 -0.96 -7.85
C PHE A 105 -4.36 -0.37 -9.27
N GLU A 106 -5.47 -0.65 -9.96
CA GLU A 106 -5.81 0.05 -11.19
C GLU A 106 -5.98 1.54 -10.90
N GLY A 107 -5.23 2.38 -11.62
CA GLY A 107 -5.24 3.83 -11.37
C GLY A 107 -4.62 4.26 -10.04
N ALA A 108 -3.95 3.39 -9.28
CA ALA A 108 -3.29 3.78 -8.02
C ALA A 108 -2.29 4.94 -8.19
N ASN A 109 -1.63 5.00 -9.35
CA ASN A 109 -0.71 6.09 -9.70
C ASN A 109 -1.41 7.39 -10.14
N GLN A 110 -2.73 7.36 -10.30
CA GLN A 110 -3.54 8.51 -10.73
C GLN A 110 -4.13 9.27 -9.54
N ASN A 111 -4.26 8.62 -8.37
CA ASN A 111 -4.81 9.20 -7.15
C ASN A 111 -3.69 9.76 -6.26
N VAL A 112 -2.85 10.61 -6.84
CA VAL A 112 -1.74 11.29 -6.17
C VAL A 112 -1.83 12.78 -6.46
N TRP A 113 -1.82 13.61 -5.41
CA TRP A 113 -1.92 15.07 -5.54
C TRP A 113 -0.57 15.71 -5.24
N HIS A 114 -0.02 16.39 -6.23
CA HIS A 114 1.23 17.14 -6.09
C HIS A 114 0.97 18.50 -5.46
N ILE A 115 1.74 18.84 -4.41
CA ILE A 115 1.68 20.16 -3.78
C ILE A 115 2.44 21.16 -4.65
N ILE A 116 1.72 22.07 -5.32
CA ILE A 116 2.32 23.03 -6.26
C ILE A 116 2.89 24.27 -5.55
N ASP A 117 2.05 24.95 -4.76
CA ASP A 117 2.41 26.18 -4.07
C ASP A 117 1.80 26.21 -2.67
N VAL A 118 2.60 26.58 -1.68
CA VAL A 118 2.20 26.68 -0.27
C VAL A 118 2.36 28.12 0.17
N LYS A 119 1.22 28.78 0.43
CA LYS A 119 1.23 30.19 0.86
C LYS A 119 1.77 30.32 2.30
N PRO A 120 2.59 31.34 2.60
CA PRO A 120 3.02 31.63 3.97
C PRO A 120 1.80 31.80 4.91
N ASN A 121 1.89 31.26 6.12
CA ASN A 121 0.83 31.30 7.14
C ASN A 121 -0.50 30.65 6.72
N SER A 122 -0.51 29.83 5.66
CA SER A 122 -1.68 29.02 5.31
C SER A 122 -1.76 27.74 6.17
N PRO A 123 -2.92 27.06 6.24
CA PRO A 123 -3.04 25.76 6.88
C PRO A 123 -2.02 24.73 6.37
N ALA A 124 -1.75 24.74 5.05
CA ALA A 124 -0.74 23.87 4.44
C ALA A 124 0.68 24.18 4.95
N SER A 125 1.01 25.46 5.14
CA SER A 125 2.30 25.88 5.74
C SER A 125 2.42 25.44 7.20
N PHE A 126 1.36 25.53 8.00
CA PHE A 126 1.36 25.07 9.39
C PHE A 126 1.41 23.54 9.50
N ALA A 127 0.85 22.83 8.53
CA ALA A 127 0.95 21.37 8.42
C ALA A 127 2.33 20.88 7.94
N GLY A 128 3.22 21.80 7.56
CA GLY A 128 4.58 21.48 7.12
C GLY A 128 4.69 21.00 5.68
N LEU A 129 3.63 21.16 4.86
CA LEU A 129 3.67 20.80 3.44
C LEU A 129 4.66 21.69 2.67
N GLN A 130 5.40 21.08 1.76
CA GLN A 130 6.43 21.73 0.96
C GLN A 130 6.04 21.81 -0.52
N SER A 131 6.21 23.00 -1.09
CA SER A 131 5.93 23.26 -2.50
C SER A 131 6.86 22.47 -3.42
N ASN A 132 6.29 21.88 -4.47
CA ASN A 132 6.94 21.12 -5.52
C ASN A 132 7.64 19.81 -5.09
N SER A 133 7.79 19.52 -3.80
CA SER A 133 8.39 18.27 -3.31
C SER A 133 7.39 17.27 -2.76
N ASP A 134 6.29 17.76 -2.15
CA ASP A 134 5.38 16.87 -1.42
C ASP A 134 4.26 16.34 -2.32
N TYR A 135 3.89 15.09 -2.08
CA TYR A 135 2.80 14.39 -2.74
C TYR A 135 1.87 13.80 -1.68
N VAL A 136 0.58 14.12 -1.78
CA VAL A 136 -0.46 13.47 -0.97
C VAL A 136 -0.83 12.16 -1.66
N LEU A 137 -0.59 11.05 -0.97
CA LEU A 137 -0.85 9.69 -1.48
C LEU A 137 -2.19 9.11 -0.99
N GLY A 138 -2.83 9.74 -0.02
CA GLY A 138 -4.07 9.24 0.57
C GLY A 138 -4.47 9.99 1.85
N ALA A 139 -5.58 9.57 2.43
CA ALA A 139 -6.09 10.00 3.72
C ALA A 139 -6.67 8.81 4.50
N GLU A 140 -7.21 9.04 5.70
CA GLU A 140 -7.97 8.00 6.43
C GLU A 140 -9.21 7.54 5.65
N SER A 141 -9.81 8.46 4.88
CA SER A 141 -10.89 8.15 3.94
C SER A 141 -10.33 7.70 2.59
N VAL A 142 -11.10 6.86 1.88
CA VAL A 142 -10.74 6.41 0.53
C VAL A 142 -10.81 7.60 -0.44
N LEU A 143 -9.74 7.85 -1.19
CA LEU A 143 -9.67 8.86 -2.24
C LEU A 143 -9.48 8.14 -3.59
N ASN A 144 -10.53 8.08 -4.39
CA ASN A 144 -10.58 7.38 -5.68
C ASN A 144 -10.55 8.32 -6.88
N GLN A 145 -10.87 9.61 -6.69
CA GLN A 145 -10.92 10.63 -7.73
C GLN A 145 -10.32 11.95 -7.23
N ALA A 146 -9.86 12.78 -8.16
CA ALA A 146 -9.21 14.07 -7.87
C ALA A 146 -10.04 14.96 -6.92
N ASP A 147 -11.37 14.92 -7.04
CA ASP A 147 -12.30 15.72 -6.25
C ASP A 147 -12.49 15.21 -4.82
N ASP A 148 -12.14 13.95 -4.53
CA ASP A 148 -12.33 13.36 -3.19
C ASP A 148 -11.45 14.06 -2.15
N LEU A 149 -10.21 14.44 -2.52
CA LEU A 149 -9.35 15.19 -1.61
C LEU A 149 -9.93 16.58 -1.33
N ILE A 150 -10.51 17.22 -2.35
CA ILE A 150 -11.14 18.53 -2.21
C ILE A 150 -12.35 18.41 -1.28
N ALA A 151 -13.21 17.41 -1.50
CA ALA A 151 -14.38 17.15 -0.66
C ALA A 151 -13.97 16.85 0.79
N LEU A 152 -12.92 16.05 1.00
CA LEU A 152 -12.41 15.75 2.34
C LEU A 152 -11.91 17.01 3.05
N VAL A 153 -11.14 17.86 2.37
CA VAL A 153 -10.67 19.13 2.95
C VAL A 153 -11.86 20.01 3.29
N GLN A 154 -12.82 20.17 2.36
CA GLN A 154 -14.02 21.00 2.56
C GLN A 154 -14.87 20.53 3.74
N ALA A 155 -15.02 19.22 3.92
CA ALA A 155 -15.76 18.64 5.05
C ALA A 155 -15.10 18.91 6.42
N ASN A 156 -13.82 19.31 6.42
CA ASN A 156 -13.04 19.58 7.63
C ASN A 156 -12.65 21.08 7.78
N LEU A 157 -13.21 21.96 6.94
CA LEU A 157 -13.12 23.41 7.13
C LEU A 157 -14.18 23.84 8.15
N ASN A 158 -13.76 24.00 9.41
CA ASN A 158 -14.55 24.68 10.45
C ASN A 158 -14.39 26.20 10.36
#